data_AF-A0A352F0D8-F1
#
_entry.id   AF-A0A352F0D8-F1
#
_cell.length_a   1.000
_cell.length_b   1.000
_cell.length_c   1.000
_cell.angle_alpha   90.00
_cell.angle_beta   90.00
_cell.angle_gamma   90.00
#
_symmetry.space_group_name_H-M   'P 1'
#
loop_
_entity.id
_entity.type
_entity.pdbx_description
1 polymer ?
#
loop_
_entity_poly.entity_id
_entity_poly.type
_entity_poly.pdbx_seq_one_letter_code
_entity_poly.pdbx_strand_id
1 'polypeptide(L)'
;MNFLTKRRGYSVAFLVMTLSTNVWHISGYAVADIDRGGFGNIGDTAQKRSSHFGDLHRPGRDNRAQRDLSKSQLEPLVNKCFANLFSLSSRGLSPPFVVGDFNGDGMEDLFVPVRFVGTIKPTNRSKPNFNLEMVLGTGGLPEDKAFYDLRLGDLSVDNGQYFVVIHGAAGIPLSICSSVRNRFVLIYAMDKGSIGIRLYGGQRLPPGTIGDPNEDQPPPILKGKAIVLLDSHKIGTALYWDGSRYRWYPFNYPASK
;
A
#
# COMPACT_ATOMS: atom_id res chain seq x y z
N MET A 1 36.89 -9.66 43.73
CA MET A 1 35.53 -9.11 43.88
C MET A 1 35.12 -8.60 42.50
N ASN A 2 34.45 -9.44 41.71
CA ASN A 2 34.07 -9.13 40.33
C ASN A 2 32.56 -8.89 40.28
N PHE A 3 32.13 -7.68 39.90
CA PHE A 3 30.75 -7.43 39.52
C PHE A 3 30.60 -7.73 38.02
N LEU A 4 29.95 -8.84 37.70
CA LEU A 4 29.32 -9.06 36.40
C LEU A 4 27.96 -8.37 36.42
N THR A 5 27.86 -7.23 35.75
CA THR A 5 26.57 -6.69 35.32
C THR A 5 26.63 -6.49 33.80
N LYS A 6 25.89 -7.31 33.05
CA LYS A 6 25.40 -6.88 31.74
C LYS A 6 24.02 -7.43 31.47
N ARG A 7 23.18 -6.50 31.05
CA ARG A 7 21.73 -6.45 31.13
C ARG A 7 21.09 -7.35 30.08
N ARG A 8 20.03 -8.07 30.48
CA ARG A 8 19.04 -8.59 29.54
C ARG A 8 18.10 -7.44 29.20
N GLY A 9 18.13 -6.99 27.95
CA GLY A 9 17.03 -6.20 27.38
C GLY A 9 15.84 -7.14 27.21
N TYR A 10 14.71 -6.78 27.82
CA TYR A 10 13.44 -7.47 27.58
C TYR A 10 12.63 -6.61 26.63
N SER A 11 12.29 -7.15 25.45
CA SER A 11 11.19 -6.63 24.66
C SER A 11 9.89 -7.07 25.33
N VAL A 12 9.04 -6.11 25.72
CA VAL A 12 7.69 -6.41 26.20
C VAL A 12 6.73 -6.17 25.06
N ALA A 13 6.11 -7.25 24.57
CA ALA A 13 4.99 -7.19 23.65
C ALA A 13 3.69 -7.20 24.47
N PHE A 14 2.86 -6.17 24.34
CA PHE A 14 1.50 -6.20 24.85
C PHE A 14 0.55 -6.50 23.69
N LEU A 15 -0.08 -7.67 23.73
CA LEU A 15 -1.19 -8.02 22.87
C LEU A 15 -2.47 -7.53 23.55
N VAL A 16 -3.00 -6.39 23.11
CA VAL A 16 -4.32 -5.91 23.52
C VAL A 16 -5.36 -6.53 22.59
N MET A 17 -6.09 -7.51 23.12
CA MET A 17 -7.29 -8.05 22.48
C MET A 17 -8.49 -7.31 23.06
N THR A 18 -9.19 -6.52 22.24
CA THR A 18 -10.48 -5.95 22.63
C THR A 18 -11.60 -6.84 22.10
N LEU A 19 -12.46 -7.28 23.01
CA LEU A 19 -13.65 -8.06 22.69
C LEU A 19 -14.82 -7.10 22.44
N SER A 20 -15.26 -7.01 21.19
CA SER A 20 -16.58 -6.50 20.86
C SER A 20 -17.25 -7.50 19.93
N THR A 21 -18.35 -8.11 20.41
CA THR A 21 -19.34 -8.81 19.57
C THR A 21 -18.78 -9.84 18.57
N ASN A 22 -18.09 -10.89 19.06
CA ASN A 22 -17.73 -12.10 18.28
C ASN A 22 -16.84 -11.89 17.02
N VAL A 23 -16.13 -10.76 16.90
CA VAL A 23 -15.18 -10.52 15.81
C VAL A 23 -13.81 -10.17 16.39
N TRP A 24 -12.77 -10.88 15.93
CA TRP A 24 -11.38 -10.59 16.28
C TRP A 24 -10.88 -9.42 15.44
N HIS A 25 -10.60 -8.28 16.07
CA HIS A 25 -9.90 -7.17 15.43
C HIS A 25 -8.40 -7.25 15.75
N ILE A 26 -7.56 -7.29 14.71
CA ILE A 26 -6.12 -7.09 14.82
C ILE A 26 -5.84 -5.64 14.41
N SER A 27 -5.66 -4.77 15.40
CA SER A 27 -5.07 -3.45 15.16
C SER A 27 -3.55 -3.63 15.12
N GLY A 28 -2.92 -3.27 14.00
CA GLY A 28 -1.47 -3.38 13.84
C GLY A 28 -0.72 -2.54 14.89
N TYR A 29 0.39 -3.08 15.40
CA TYR A 29 1.30 -2.41 16.32
C TYR A 29 2.50 -1.82 15.56
N ALA A 30 3.01 -0.71 16.05
CA ALA A 30 4.36 -0.23 15.74
C ALA A 30 5.26 -0.52 16.94
N VAL A 31 6.43 -1.09 16.69
CA VAL A 31 7.51 -1.19 17.69
C VAL A 31 8.38 0.04 17.50
N ALA A 32 8.50 0.86 18.54
CA ALA A 32 9.53 1.88 18.61
C ALA A 32 10.58 1.42 19.62
N ASP A 33 11.81 1.27 19.15
CA ASP A 33 12.97 1.15 20.03
C ASP A 33 13.31 2.56 20.56
N ILE A 34 13.34 2.72 21.88
CA ILE A 34 13.76 3.96 22.54
C ILE A 34 15.02 3.65 23.34
N ASP A 35 16.11 3.41 22.62
CA ASP A 35 17.44 3.48 23.21
C ASP A 35 18.20 4.70 22.67
N ARG A 36 18.20 5.76 23.48
CA ARG A 36 19.18 6.85 23.42
C ARG A 36 20.56 6.28 23.78
N GLY A 37 21.48 6.24 22.83
CA GLY A 37 22.90 6.15 23.19
C GLY A 37 23.86 5.89 22.05
N GLY A 38 24.80 6.81 21.84
CA GLY A 38 26.17 6.45 21.49
C GLY A 38 26.64 6.84 20.10
N PHE A 39 27.25 8.04 20.02
CA PHE A 39 28.15 8.44 18.95
C PHE A 39 29.32 7.45 18.81
N GLY A 40 29.62 7.06 17.57
CA GLY A 40 30.85 6.37 17.18
C GLY A 40 31.26 6.80 15.77
N ASN A 41 32.20 7.73 15.68
CA ASN A 41 32.86 8.13 14.44
C ASN A 41 33.76 7.00 13.93
N ILE A 42 33.55 6.53 12.69
CA ILE A 42 34.50 5.68 11.98
C ILE A 42 34.61 6.13 10.52
N GLY A 43 35.76 6.73 10.21
CA GLY A 43 36.59 6.37 9.07
C GLY A 43 36.07 6.63 7.66
N ASP A 44 36.31 7.85 7.18
CA ASP A 44 36.34 8.22 5.76
C ASP A 44 37.28 7.32 4.94
N THR A 45 36.77 6.69 3.89
CA THR A 45 37.52 6.45 2.64
C THR A 45 36.57 6.65 1.47
N ALA A 46 36.51 7.89 1.03
CA ALA A 46 35.69 8.36 -0.07
C ALA A 46 36.15 7.79 -1.41
N GLN A 47 35.43 6.79 -1.94
CA GLN A 47 35.43 6.48 -3.37
C GLN A 47 34.20 7.13 -4.01
N LYS A 48 34.38 8.37 -4.45
CA LYS A 48 33.38 9.25 -5.07
C LYS A 48 32.98 8.72 -6.46
N ARG A 49 32.12 7.71 -6.50
CA ARG A 49 31.33 7.40 -7.71
C ARG A 49 30.11 8.31 -7.71
N SER A 50 30.22 9.41 -8.46
CA SER A 50 29.11 10.28 -8.82
C SER A 50 28.08 9.48 -9.63
N SER A 51 27.16 8.81 -8.95
CA SER A 51 25.90 8.40 -9.55
C SER A 51 25.07 9.66 -9.71
N HIS A 52 24.92 10.06 -10.97
CA HIS A 52 24.12 11.19 -11.40
C HIS A 52 22.66 10.96 -10.98
N PHE A 53 22.31 11.35 -9.76
CA PHE A 53 20.96 11.33 -9.19
C PHE A 53 20.15 12.56 -9.63
N GLY A 54 20.46 13.08 -10.82
CA GLY A 54 19.90 14.30 -11.38
C GLY A 54 19.11 13.99 -12.64
N ASP A 55 17.97 13.32 -12.49
CA ASP A 55 16.84 13.41 -13.45
C ASP A 55 15.54 12.77 -12.92
N LEU A 56 15.37 12.69 -11.59
CA LEU A 56 14.08 12.39 -10.97
C LEU A 56 13.26 13.68 -10.88
N HIS A 57 12.80 14.19 -12.02
CA HIS A 57 11.55 14.96 -12.21
C HIS A 57 11.58 15.66 -13.56
N ARG A 58 11.10 14.98 -14.60
CA ARG A 58 10.44 15.68 -15.71
C ARG A 58 8.93 15.43 -15.60
N PRO A 59 8.14 16.33 -14.97
CA PRO A 59 6.69 16.19 -14.78
C PRO A 59 5.89 16.39 -16.10
N GLY A 60 6.31 15.77 -17.20
CA GLY A 60 5.99 16.24 -18.55
C GLY A 60 5.01 15.42 -19.40
N ARG A 61 4.82 14.11 -19.17
CA ARG A 61 3.97 13.28 -20.07
C ARG A 61 2.90 12.45 -19.39
N ASP A 62 3.11 12.01 -18.15
CA ASP A 62 2.18 11.11 -17.47
C ASP A 62 0.89 11.79 -16.99
N ASN A 63 0.87 13.12 -16.90
CA ASN A 63 -0.29 13.86 -16.39
C ASN A 63 -1.45 14.00 -17.40
N ARG A 64 -1.32 13.53 -18.64
CA ARG A 64 -2.37 13.74 -19.66
C ARG A 64 -3.57 12.80 -19.42
N ALA A 65 -3.33 11.52 -19.14
CA ALA A 65 -4.41 10.56 -18.85
C ALA A 65 -5.17 10.90 -17.54
N GLN A 66 -4.49 11.44 -16.54
CA GLN A 66 -5.13 11.86 -15.28
C GLN A 66 -6.03 13.09 -15.47
N ARG A 67 -5.76 13.96 -16.46
CA ARG A 67 -6.54 15.19 -16.70
C ARG A 67 -7.91 14.94 -17.30
N ASP A 68 -8.11 13.82 -17.98
CA ASP A 68 -9.31 13.58 -18.78
C ASP A 68 -10.35 12.68 -18.08
N LEU A 69 -10.01 12.10 -16.93
CA LEU A 69 -10.94 11.29 -16.14
C LEU A 69 -11.67 12.15 -15.10
N SER A 70 -12.95 12.37 -15.34
CA SER A 70 -13.86 13.01 -14.39
C SER A 70 -14.53 12.00 -13.46
N LYS A 71 -15.01 12.48 -12.30
CA LYS A 71 -15.78 11.64 -11.35
C LYS A 71 -16.98 10.95 -12.01
N SER A 72 -17.64 11.61 -12.97
CA SER A 72 -18.78 11.06 -13.70
C SER A 72 -18.41 9.93 -14.65
N GLN A 73 -17.15 9.80 -15.06
CA GLN A 73 -16.65 8.65 -15.83
C GLN A 73 -16.16 7.51 -14.91
N LEU A 74 -15.58 7.86 -13.76
CA LEU A 74 -15.03 6.88 -12.82
C LEU A 74 -16.11 6.09 -12.08
N GLU A 75 -17.18 6.74 -11.60
CA GLU A 75 -18.22 6.07 -10.84
C GLU A 75 -18.92 4.95 -11.64
N PRO A 76 -19.37 5.15 -12.91
CA PRO A 76 -19.94 4.09 -13.71
C PRO A 76 -18.96 2.95 -14.00
N LEU A 77 -17.67 3.26 -14.18
CA LEU A 77 -16.63 2.26 -14.40
C LEU A 77 -16.46 1.37 -13.17
N VAL A 78 -16.29 1.96 -11.98
CA VAL A 78 -16.15 1.22 -10.72
C VAL A 78 -17.41 0.38 -10.48
N ASN A 79 -18.59 0.96 -10.65
CA ASN A 79 -19.87 0.26 -10.51
C ASN A 79 -19.98 -0.94 -11.45
N LYS A 80 -19.61 -0.77 -12.72
CA LYS A 80 -19.61 -1.85 -13.72
C LYS A 80 -18.60 -2.95 -13.36
N CYS A 81 -17.38 -2.58 -13.01
CA CYS A 81 -16.30 -3.53 -12.72
C CYS A 81 -16.54 -4.31 -11.43
N PHE A 82 -17.24 -3.74 -10.46
CA PHE A 82 -17.44 -4.36 -9.14
C PHE A 82 -18.90 -4.55 -8.75
N ALA A 83 -19.79 -4.72 -9.75
CA ALA A 83 -21.19 -5.05 -9.56
C ALA A 83 -21.92 -4.15 -8.54
N ASN A 84 -21.64 -2.85 -8.55
CA ASN A 84 -22.20 -1.83 -7.65
C ASN A 84 -21.90 -2.05 -6.15
N LEU A 85 -20.88 -2.84 -5.79
CA LEU A 85 -20.51 -3.05 -4.39
C LEU A 85 -19.78 -1.85 -3.77
N PHE A 86 -19.23 -0.97 -4.60
CA PHE A 86 -18.38 0.14 -4.17
C PHE A 86 -18.85 1.45 -4.79
N SER A 87 -18.59 2.55 -4.09
CA SER A 87 -18.74 3.91 -4.63
C SER A 87 -17.47 4.71 -4.35
N LEU A 88 -17.23 5.78 -5.12
CA LEU A 88 -16.05 6.60 -4.94
C LEU A 88 -15.98 7.20 -3.52
N SER A 89 -14.81 7.12 -2.90
CA SER A 89 -14.54 7.75 -1.61
C SER A 89 -13.69 9.00 -1.80
N SER A 90 -14.13 10.12 -1.24
CA SER A 90 -13.36 11.36 -1.18
C SER A 90 -12.71 11.61 0.18
N ARG A 91 -12.75 10.63 1.09
CA ARG A 91 -12.30 10.84 2.47
C ARG A 91 -10.78 10.85 2.55
N GLY A 92 -10.24 12.04 2.85
CA GLY A 92 -8.86 12.22 3.27
C GLY A 92 -7.81 11.88 2.21
N LEU A 93 -8.15 11.72 0.93
CA LEU A 93 -7.19 11.32 -0.10
C LEU A 93 -7.06 12.36 -1.20
N SER A 94 -5.82 12.74 -1.53
CA SER A 94 -5.51 13.72 -2.57
C SER A 94 -4.31 13.31 -3.41
N PRO A 95 -4.43 13.17 -4.75
CA PRO A 95 -5.66 13.30 -5.54
C PRO A 95 -6.70 12.20 -5.25
N PRO A 96 -7.95 12.33 -5.73
CA PRO A 96 -9.00 11.34 -5.50
C PRO A 96 -8.81 10.03 -6.28
N PHE A 97 -7.87 9.97 -7.21
CA PHE A 97 -7.45 8.77 -7.93
C PHE A 97 -6.10 9.03 -8.60
N VAL A 98 -5.39 7.97 -8.99
CA VAL A 98 -4.17 8.05 -9.80
C VAL A 98 -4.21 7.04 -10.93
N VAL A 99 -3.51 7.38 -12.02
CA VAL A 99 -3.39 6.57 -13.24
C VAL A 99 -1.92 6.33 -13.50
N GLY A 100 -1.55 5.07 -13.74
CA GLY A 100 -0.17 4.66 -13.96
C GLY A 100 -0.11 3.21 -14.44
N ASP A 101 0.87 2.84 -15.24
CA ASP A 101 1.22 1.43 -15.48
C ASP A 101 1.78 0.81 -14.18
N PHE A 102 0.93 0.20 -13.34
CA PHE A 102 1.30 -0.33 -12.03
C PHE A 102 1.85 -1.75 -12.12
N ASN A 103 1.42 -2.53 -13.11
CA ASN A 103 1.83 -3.93 -13.28
C ASN A 103 3.03 -4.12 -14.25
N GLY A 104 3.42 -3.08 -14.99
CA GLY A 104 4.54 -3.08 -15.92
C GLY A 104 4.21 -3.66 -17.30
N ASP A 105 2.94 -3.71 -17.69
CA ASP A 105 2.51 -4.28 -18.98
C ASP A 105 2.48 -3.24 -20.12
N GLY A 106 2.81 -1.98 -19.82
CA GLY A 106 2.82 -0.88 -20.77
C GLY A 106 1.44 -0.25 -21.01
N MET A 107 0.39 -0.72 -20.36
CA MET A 107 -0.93 -0.08 -20.34
C MET A 107 -1.14 0.68 -19.04
N GLU A 108 -1.90 1.78 -19.11
CA GLU A 108 -2.16 2.59 -17.93
C GLU A 108 -3.27 1.95 -17.08
N ASP A 109 -3.00 1.76 -15.80
CA ASP A 109 -3.93 1.22 -14.81
C ASP A 109 -4.62 2.35 -14.04
N LEU A 110 -5.68 2.01 -13.32
CA LEU A 110 -6.44 2.95 -12.50
C LEU A 110 -6.47 2.50 -11.03
N PHE A 111 -6.04 3.37 -10.12
CA PHE A 111 -6.14 3.19 -8.68
C PHE A 111 -7.15 4.19 -8.11
N VAL A 112 -8.15 3.68 -7.40
CA VAL A 112 -9.25 4.50 -6.86
C VAL A 112 -9.57 4.14 -5.42
N PRO A 113 -9.60 5.11 -4.51
CA PRO A 113 -10.21 4.95 -3.20
C PRO A 113 -11.72 4.83 -3.29
N VAL A 114 -12.25 3.80 -2.64
CA VAL A 114 -13.68 3.53 -2.63
C VAL A 114 -14.17 3.23 -1.23
N ARG A 115 -15.48 3.35 -1.05
CA ARG A 115 -16.17 2.84 0.13
C ARG A 115 -17.09 1.72 -0.30
N PHE A 116 -17.18 0.70 0.53
CA PHE A 116 -18.16 -0.36 0.36
C PHE A 116 -19.57 0.19 0.62
N VAL A 117 -20.51 -0.10 -0.29
CA VAL A 117 -21.91 0.36 -0.21
C VAL A 117 -22.91 -0.80 -0.31
N GLY A 118 -22.41 -2.02 -0.53
CA GLY A 118 -23.24 -3.21 -0.57
C GLY A 118 -23.79 -3.59 0.81
N THR A 119 -24.86 -4.37 0.82
CA THR A 119 -25.33 -5.07 2.01
C THR A 119 -24.94 -6.53 1.88
N ILE A 120 -23.90 -6.96 2.59
CA ILE A 120 -23.43 -8.35 2.57
C ILE A 120 -23.44 -8.89 4.00
N LYS A 121 -24.00 -10.09 4.18
CA LYS A 121 -23.96 -10.79 5.46
C LYS A 121 -22.50 -11.19 5.77
N PRO A 122 -22.00 -10.99 7.00
CA PRO A 122 -20.65 -11.46 7.39
C PRO A 122 -20.42 -12.95 7.14
N THR A 123 -21.50 -13.75 7.14
CA THR A 123 -21.47 -15.19 6.89
C THR A 123 -21.42 -15.57 5.40
N ASN A 124 -21.43 -14.60 4.47
CA ASN A 124 -21.39 -14.89 3.04
C ASN A 124 -20.01 -15.45 2.64
N ARG A 125 -19.97 -16.75 2.32
CA ARG A 125 -18.76 -17.48 1.88
C ARG A 125 -18.58 -17.53 0.36
N SER A 126 -19.33 -16.73 -0.40
CA SER A 126 -19.20 -16.68 -1.85
C SER A 126 -17.88 -16.00 -2.26
N LYS A 127 -17.24 -16.54 -3.30
CA LYS A 127 -16.07 -15.93 -3.91
C LYS A 127 -16.51 -14.69 -4.72
N PRO A 128 -15.88 -13.53 -4.54
CA PRO A 128 -16.14 -12.37 -5.38
C PRO A 128 -15.73 -12.64 -6.83
N ASN A 129 -16.31 -11.89 -7.77
CA ASN A 129 -15.90 -11.91 -9.18
C ASN A 129 -14.74 -10.94 -9.46
N PHE A 130 -13.87 -10.72 -8.49
CA PHE A 130 -12.65 -9.89 -8.53
C PHE A 130 -11.63 -10.48 -7.55
N ASN A 131 -10.36 -10.10 -7.67
CA ASN A 131 -9.35 -10.46 -6.69
C ASN A 131 -9.56 -9.62 -5.43
N LEU A 132 -9.88 -10.27 -4.31
CA LEU A 132 -9.97 -9.62 -3.01
C LEU A 132 -8.69 -9.93 -2.23
N GLU A 133 -7.91 -8.91 -1.94
CA GLU A 133 -6.58 -9.06 -1.36
C GLU A 133 -6.45 -8.24 -0.07
N MET A 134 -6.00 -8.91 0.99
CA MET A 134 -5.38 -8.22 2.11
C MET A 134 -3.91 -8.02 1.74
N VAL A 135 -3.53 -6.78 1.48
CA VAL A 135 -2.16 -6.48 1.10
C VAL A 135 -1.30 -6.60 2.37
N LEU A 136 -0.39 -7.55 2.37
CA LEU A 136 0.46 -7.85 3.52
C LEU A 136 1.49 -6.73 3.72
N GLY A 137 1.67 -6.32 4.98
CA GLY A 137 2.78 -5.46 5.38
C GLY A 137 4.11 -6.22 5.35
N THR A 138 5.23 -5.50 5.28
CA THR A 138 6.58 -6.08 5.28
C THR A 138 6.88 -6.92 6.53
N GLY A 139 6.23 -6.64 7.66
CA GLY A 139 6.40 -7.39 8.90
C GLY A 139 5.57 -8.67 9.07
N GLY A 140 4.74 -9.05 8.08
CA GLY A 140 4.01 -10.32 8.12
C GLY A 140 4.98 -11.48 7.92
N LEU A 141 5.03 -12.43 8.86
CA LEU A 141 5.95 -13.56 8.83
C LEU A 141 5.91 -14.26 7.45
N PRO A 142 7.07 -14.54 6.83
CA PRO A 142 7.17 -15.09 5.46
C PRO A 142 6.53 -16.49 5.28
N GLU A 143 6.09 -17.13 6.37
CA GLU A 143 5.52 -18.48 6.39
C GLU A 143 4.00 -18.52 6.57
N ASP A 144 3.32 -17.41 6.84
CA ASP A 144 1.85 -17.35 6.81
C ASP A 144 1.34 -17.26 5.35
N LYS A 145 1.62 -18.33 4.61
CA LYS A 145 1.03 -18.70 3.32
C LYS A 145 -0.45 -19.07 3.43
N ALA A 146 -1.08 -18.86 4.59
CA ALA A 146 -2.53 -18.78 4.64
C ALA A 146 -2.92 -17.51 3.87
N PHE A 147 -2.91 -17.60 2.54
CA PHE A 147 -3.73 -16.76 1.69
C PHE A 147 -5.08 -16.73 2.36
N TYR A 148 -5.42 -15.58 2.94
CA TYR A 148 -6.75 -15.41 3.46
C TYR A 148 -7.66 -15.70 2.27
N ASP A 149 -8.44 -16.78 2.38
CA ASP A 149 -9.33 -17.22 1.33
C ASP A 149 -10.56 -16.30 1.35
N LEU A 150 -10.30 -15.01 1.12
CA LEU A 150 -11.21 -13.91 1.41
C LEU A 150 -12.50 -14.10 0.63
N ARG A 151 -13.59 -13.81 1.31
CA ARG A 151 -14.97 -13.96 0.87
C ARG A 151 -15.66 -12.63 0.84
N LEU A 152 -16.78 -12.59 0.13
CA LEU A 152 -17.64 -11.41 0.12
C LEU A 152 -18.07 -10.98 1.54
N GLY A 153 -18.28 -11.93 2.46
CA GLY A 153 -18.56 -11.65 3.86
C GLY A 153 -17.46 -10.86 4.57
N ASP A 154 -16.20 -10.98 4.13
CA ASP A 154 -15.08 -10.27 4.75
C ASP A 154 -15.06 -8.77 4.37
N LEU A 155 -15.87 -8.34 3.39
CA LEU A 155 -16.12 -6.92 3.10
C LEU A 155 -17.12 -6.28 4.07
N SER A 156 -17.82 -7.07 4.90
CA SER A 156 -18.81 -6.55 5.83
C SER A 156 -18.20 -5.93 7.09
N VAL A 157 -16.87 -5.80 7.16
CA VAL A 157 -16.22 -5.14 8.29
C VAL A 157 -16.54 -3.64 8.23
N ASP A 158 -17.29 -3.16 9.21
CA ASP A 158 -17.80 -1.80 9.25
C ASP A 158 -16.66 -0.77 9.21
N ASN A 159 -16.82 0.24 8.36
CA ASN A 159 -15.92 1.39 8.15
C ASN A 159 -14.56 1.10 7.48
N GLY A 160 -14.36 -0.08 6.89
CA GLY A 160 -13.16 -0.33 6.08
C GLY A 160 -12.98 0.68 4.94
N GLN A 161 -11.77 1.22 4.79
CA GLN A 161 -11.37 1.91 3.57
C GLN A 161 -10.85 0.86 2.57
N TYR A 162 -11.35 0.94 1.36
CA TYR A 162 -10.97 0.01 0.30
C TYR A 162 -10.32 0.79 -0.83
N PHE A 163 -9.35 0.16 -1.48
CA PHE A 163 -8.84 0.63 -2.75
C PHE A 163 -9.23 -0.37 -3.83
N VAL A 164 -9.57 0.13 -5.00
CA VAL A 164 -9.68 -0.71 -6.20
C VAL A 164 -8.54 -0.41 -7.14
N VAL A 165 -8.04 -1.46 -7.78
CA VAL A 165 -7.12 -1.33 -8.90
C VAL A 165 -7.70 -2.05 -10.10
N ILE A 166 -7.71 -1.35 -11.23
CA ILE A 166 -8.21 -1.88 -12.50
C ILE A 166 -7.06 -1.80 -13.51
N HIS A 167 -6.53 -2.95 -13.91
CA HIS A 167 -5.43 -3.00 -14.89
C HIS A 167 -5.91 -2.67 -16.31
N GLY A 168 -5.10 -1.89 -17.04
CA GLY A 168 -5.33 -1.41 -18.40
C GLY A 168 -6.44 -0.36 -18.56
N ALA A 169 -6.95 0.19 -17.46
CA ALA A 169 -8.17 0.99 -17.45
C ALA A 169 -8.05 2.38 -18.10
N ALA A 170 -6.85 2.94 -18.28
CA ALA A 170 -6.70 4.30 -18.80
C ALA A 170 -6.61 4.30 -20.35
N GLY A 171 -7.78 4.24 -20.98
CA GLY A 171 -7.99 4.29 -22.44
C GLY A 171 -9.37 3.78 -22.90
N ILE A 172 -10.35 3.77 -22.00
CA ILE A 172 -11.56 2.93 -21.95
C ILE A 172 -12.37 2.86 -23.27
N PRO A 173 -12.53 1.65 -23.82
CA PRO A 173 -13.85 1.07 -23.98
C PRO A 173 -14.18 0.16 -22.79
N LEU A 174 -15.45 0.14 -22.37
CA LEU A 174 -15.96 -0.51 -21.15
C LEU A 174 -15.82 -2.05 -21.11
N SER A 175 -15.08 -2.65 -22.05
CA SER A 175 -14.82 -4.09 -22.15
C SER A 175 -13.85 -4.62 -21.10
N ILE A 176 -13.11 -3.74 -20.42
CA ILE A 176 -12.02 -4.14 -19.53
C ILE A 176 -12.46 -4.87 -18.25
N CYS A 177 -13.70 -4.65 -17.81
CA CYS A 177 -14.26 -5.31 -16.62
C CYS A 177 -14.56 -6.81 -16.83
N SER A 178 -14.32 -7.37 -18.02
CA SER A 178 -14.62 -8.77 -18.35
C SER A 178 -13.66 -9.77 -17.68
N SER A 179 -12.41 -9.38 -17.44
CA SER A 179 -11.42 -10.25 -16.79
C SER A 179 -11.42 -10.05 -15.28
N VAL A 180 -11.58 -11.13 -14.52
CA VAL A 180 -11.37 -11.14 -13.06
C VAL A 180 -9.92 -10.77 -12.71
N ARG A 181 -8.96 -11.18 -13.56
CA ARG A 181 -7.53 -10.98 -13.32
C ARG A 181 -7.09 -9.52 -13.29
N ASN A 182 -7.89 -8.62 -13.85
CA ASN A 182 -7.55 -7.21 -13.97
C ASN A 182 -8.25 -6.35 -12.90
N ARG A 183 -8.99 -6.97 -11.97
CA ARG A 183 -9.83 -6.27 -10.99
C ARG A 183 -9.42 -6.67 -9.59
N PHE A 184 -8.91 -5.72 -8.83
CA PHE A 184 -8.42 -5.92 -7.48
C PHE A 184 -9.18 -5.04 -6.52
N VAL A 185 -9.59 -5.60 -5.39
CA VAL A 185 -10.02 -4.87 -4.20
C VAL A 185 -8.98 -5.12 -3.13
N LEU A 186 -8.37 -4.04 -2.66
CA LEU A 186 -7.34 -4.04 -1.64
C LEU A 186 -7.93 -3.50 -0.35
N ILE A 187 -7.86 -4.31 0.71
CA ILE A 187 -8.33 -3.91 2.03
C ILE A 187 -7.25 -3.05 2.68
N TYR A 188 -7.62 -1.83 3.08
CA TYR A 188 -6.73 -0.91 3.80
C TYR A 188 -7.26 -0.66 5.21
N ALA A 189 -6.54 -1.20 6.20
CA ALA A 189 -6.97 -1.16 7.58
C ALA A 189 -6.47 0.07 8.37
N MET A 190 -5.89 1.08 7.71
CA MET A 190 -5.33 2.24 8.43
C MET A 190 -6.21 3.48 8.28
N ASP A 191 -6.65 4.03 9.41
CA ASP A 191 -7.19 5.38 9.48
C ASP A 191 -6.05 6.36 9.81
N LYS A 192 -5.47 6.98 8.77
CA LYS A 192 -4.34 7.93 8.93
C LYS A 192 -4.76 9.38 8.64
N GLY A 193 -6.05 9.70 8.71
CA GLY A 193 -6.53 11.05 8.39
C GLY A 193 -6.26 11.43 6.93
N SER A 194 -5.61 12.58 6.69
CA SER A 194 -5.33 13.04 5.32
C SER A 194 -4.05 12.42 4.75
N ILE A 195 -4.21 11.61 3.70
CA ILE A 195 -3.18 10.90 2.96
C ILE A 195 -3.03 11.51 1.56
N GLY A 196 -1.82 11.91 1.20
CA GLY A 196 -1.46 12.25 -0.17
C GLY A 196 -1.13 11.01 -0.99
N ILE A 197 -1.71 10.87 -2.19
CA ILE A 197 -1.38 9.82 -3.14
C ILE A 197 -0.37 10.37 -4.16
N ARG A 198 0.69 9.61 -4.44
CA ARG A 198 1.69 9.94 -5.45
C ARG A 198 2.05 8.71 -6.26
N LEU A 199 2.62 8.93 -7.44
CA LEU A 199 3.22 7.89 -8.24
C LEU A 199 4.73 7.90 -8.05
N TYR A 200 5.32 6.71 -7.98
CA TYR A 200 6.76 6.52 -7.97
C TYR A 200 7.14 5.65 -9.17
N GLY A 201 7.90 6.24 -10.10
CA GLY A 201 8.34 5.61 -11.35
C GLY A 201 9.81 5.18 -11.38
N GLY A 202 10.47 5.04 -10.24
CA GLY A 202 11.84 4.51 -10.18
C GLY A 202 11.88 3.00 -10.41
N GLN A 203 13.04 2.44 -10.77
CA GLN A 203 13.19 0.99 -10.97
C GLN A 203 13.17 0.20 -9.65
N ARG A 204 13.50 0.85 -8.53
CA ARG A 204 13.58 0.24 -7.20
C ARG A 204 13.08 1.24 -6.18
N LEU A 205 12.34 0.79 -5.17
CA LEU A 205 11.97 1.66 -4.05
C LEU A 205 13.23 2.10 -3.25
N PRO A 206 13.21 3.28 -2.59
CA PRO A 206 14.26 3.64 -1.67
C PRO A 206 14.29 2.66 -0.48
N PRO A 207 15.41 2.53 0.23
CA PRO A 207 15.44 1.83 1.51
C PRO A 207 14.35 2.33 2.47
N GLY A 208 13.73 1.39 3.17
CA GLY A 208 12.80 1.67 4.26
C GLY A 208 13.48 2.47 5.37
N THR A 209 12.69 3.04 6.27
CA THR A 209 13.24 3.67 7.49
C THR A 209 13.84 2.63 8.42
N ILE A 210 14.82 3.07 9.20
CA ILE A 210 15.34 2.39 10.38
C ILE A 210 14.16 1.91 11.25
N GLY A 211 14.16 0.63 11.61
CA GLY A 211 13.07 -0.02 12.35
C GLY A 211 12.05 -0.77 11.49
N ASP A 212 12.23 -0.83 10.17
CA ASP A 212 11.53 -1.82 9.34
C ASP A 212 12.04 -3.22 9.73
N PRO A 213 11.17 -4.19 10.07
CA PRO A 213 11.59 -5.58 10.32
C PRO A 213 12.40 -6.19 9.17
N ASN A 214 12.36 -5.60 7.97
CA ASN A 214 13.13 -6.02 6.81
C ASN A 214 14.25 -5.04 6.41
N GLU A 215 14.84 -4.30 7.34
CA GLU A 215 15.95 -3.37 7.05
C GLU A 215 17.13 -4.06 6.33
N ASP A 216 17.35 -5.35 6.59
CA ASP A 216 18.38 -6.16 5.94
C ASP A 216 18.00 -6.66 4.52
N GLN A 217 16.74 -6.52 4.11
CA GLN A 217 16.30 -6.93 2.77
C GLN A 217 16.51 -5.81 1.76
N PRO A 218 17.03 -6.12 0.55
CA PRO A 218 17.17 -5.11 -0.48
C PRO A 218 15.78 -4.57 -0.87
N PRO A 219 15.65 -3.24 -1.10
CA PRO A 219 14.36 -2.66 -1.49
C PRO A 219 13.82 -3.31 -2.77
N PRO A 220 12.50 -3.48 -2.92
CA PRO A 220 11.94 -4.24 -4.02
C PRO A 220 12.22 -3.58 -5.38
N ILE A 221 12.52 -4.42 -6.37
CA ILE A 221 12.59 -4.01 -7.78
C ILE A 221 11.16 -3.93 -8.29
N LEU A 222 10.81 -2.78 -8.85
CA LEU A 222 9.47 -2.50 -9.33
C LEU A 222 9.27 -3.05 -10.74
N LYS A 223 8.10 -3.67 -10.97
CA LYS A 223 7.66 -4.11 -12.31
C LYS A 223 7.00 -2.98 -13.08
N GLY A 224 6.15 -2.21 -12.42
CA GLY A 224 5.56 -0.96 -12.92
C GLY A 224 5.75 0.17 -11.92
N LYS A 225 4.93 1.20 -12.01
CA LYS A 225 4.90 2.34 -11.06
C LYS A 225 4.32 1.88 -9.73
N ALA A 226 4.88 2.39 -8.64
CA ALA A 226 4.30 2.21 -7.29
C ALA A 226 3.36 3.36 -6.95
N ILE A 227 2.31 3.06 -6.19
CA ILE A 227 1.38 4.03 -5.62
C ILE A 227 1.85 4.34 -4.21
N VAL A 228 2.23 5.58 -3.95
CA VAL A 228 2.80 6.00 -2.67
C VAL A 228 1.74 6.79 -1.89
N LEU A 229 1.37 6.25 -0.73
CA LEU A 229 0.43 6.85 0.22
C LEU A 229 1.24 7.51 1.34
N LEU A 230 1.16 8.83 1.49
CA LEU A 230 1.94 9.60 2.45
C LEU A 230 1.05 10.40 3.38
N ASP A 231 1.39 10.48 4.65
CA ASP A 231 0.75 11.41 5.58
C ASP A 231 1.29 12.85 5.44
N SER A 232 0.89 13.73 6.36
CA SER A 232 1.36 15.12 6.44
C SER A 232 2.87 15.25 6.67
N HIS A 233 3.51 14.25 7.29
CA HIS A 233 4.94 14.19 7.57
C HIS A 233 5.76 13.55 6.45
N LYS A 234 5.12 13.19 5.33
CA LYS A 234 5.74 12.49 4.19
C LYS A 234 6.26 11.09 4.52
N ILE A 235 5.67 10.48 5.54
CA ILE A 235 5.90 9.09 5.93
C ILE A 235 4.69 8.28 5.48
N GLY A 236 4.92 7.08 5.00
CA GLY A 236 3.81 6.21 4.66
C GLY A 236 4.22 4.90 4.03
N THR A 237 3.48 4.50 2.99
CA THR A 237 3.60 3.18 2.39
C THR A 237 3.50 3.27 0.88
N ALA A 238 4.38 2.55 0.19
CA ALA A 238 4.26 2.28 -1.22
C ALA A 238 3.49 0.96 -1.42
N LEU A 239 2.49 1.01 -2.27
CA LEU A 239 1.83 -0.14 -2.85
C LEU A 239 2.48 -0.43 -4.20
N TYR A 240 2.92 -1.66 -4.42
CA TYR A 240 3.57 -2.04 -5.67
C TYR A 240 3.18 -3.45 -6.12
N TRP A 241 3.30 -3.69 -7.42
CA TRP A 241 3.11 -5.01 -8.03
C TRP A 241 4.42 -5.79 -8.04
N ASP A 242 4.42 -7.01 -7.48
CA ASP A 242 5.60 -7.88 -7.44
C ASP A 242 5.73 -8.80 -8.68
N GLY A 243 4.79 -8.72 -9.62
CA GLY A 243 4.65 -9.63 -10.76
C GLY A 243 3.48 -10.61 -10.61
N SER A 244 2.92 -10.75 -9.41
CA SER A 244 1.83 -11.69 -9.11
C SER A 244 0.71 -11.09 -8.26
N ARG A 245 1.03 -10.14 -7.37
CA ARG A 245 0.08 -9.48 -6.46
C ARG A 245 0.59 -8.13 -6.00
N TYR A 246 -0.29 -7.38 -5.34
CA TYR A 246 0.09 -6.14 -4.68
C TYR A 246 0.76 -6.39 -3.33
N ARG A 247 1.74 -5.56 -2.98
CA ARG A 247 2.45 -5.57 -1.71
C ARG A 247 2.62 -4.17 -1.14
N TRP A 248 2.60 -4.08 0.18
CA TRP A 248 3.01 -2.86 0.88
C TRP A 248 4.52 -2.87 1.11
N TYR A 249 5.09 -1.68 1.07
CA TYR A 249 6.47 -1.40 1.45
C TYR A 249 6.51 -0.09 2.23
N PRO A 250 7.15 -0.02 3.41
CA PRO A 250 7.35 1.24 4.12
C PRO A 250 8.07 2.24 3.24
N PHE A 251 7.54 3.46 3.14
CA PHE A 251 8.07 4.46 2.23
C PHE A 251 8.26 5.78 2.95
N ASN A 252 9.47 6.31 2.87
CA ASN A 252 9.80 7.64 3.36
C ASN A 252 10.21 8.49 2.17
N TYR A 253 9.48 9.58 1.98
CA TYR A 253 9.89 10.53 0.97
C TYR A 253 11.20 11.19 1.44
N PRO A 254 12.30 11.13 0.65
CA PRO A 254 13.53 11.78 1.06
C PRO A 254 13.24 13.27 1.27
N ALA A 255 13.69 13.83 2.39
CA ALA A 255 13.64 15.27 2.60
C ALA A 255 14.28 15.94 1.37
N SER A 256 13.58 16.88 0.74
CA SER A 256 14.16 17.68 -0.32
C SER A 256 15.42 18.35 0.24
N LYS A 257 16.58 17.95 -0.28
CA LYS A 257 17.85 18.60 0.05
C LYS A 257 17.86 20.03 -0.44
#